data_AF-A0A7C4UX91-F1
#
_entry.id   AF-A0A7C4UX91-F1
#
_cell.length_a   1.000
_cell.length_b   1.000
_cell.length_c   1.000
_cell.angle_alpha   90.00
_cell.angle_beta   90.00
_cell.angle_gamma   90.00
#
_symmetry.space_group_name_H-M   'P 1'
#
loop_
_entity.id
_entity.type
_entity.pdbx_description
1 polymer ?
#
loop_
_entity_poly.entity_id
_entity_poly.type
_entity_poly.pdbx_seq_one_letter_code
_entity_poly.pdbx_strand_id
1 'polypeptide(L)'
;MTRSLVLLVLLVSGVPALGDDNPRGMKPKPVGGKSELLRFIPKSFATLHKIDVANHRATILVEGEKEPTTWSINPDAELKIHGWWGRLEQFRPGDRVWVWFDLDRQHQRRGILMLADEISQQDISGNPPTLTAADQEKQTITVKSSEGQTWTLAVTPQLEVVKENGKVRFLPRDGDGTEKPAAIKVGSVVYGQSAGGKARLVVDADGLERLRKQQRLWLRERWEKDGLPGTVTFLHPLSGELEIMFDHEAMRWARFLKEADRVTIREGGRIAGEVHSARPWRERTLVRLVLDGFDQAEFKLGQRVHVLMPAVPLDLDLAELPPDIDRPRSKSERIDWFLASTYCTCQVPNNTCTGMFYTLSSCNVNACGMPNYIRDAVAEYIDQGKTDRQIWEELKKAQGPLMVKPHLLP
;
A
#
# COMPACT_ATOMS: atom_id res chain seq x y z
N MET A 1 26.53 -46.75 -64.85
CA MET A 1 27.29 -47.25 -63.69
C MET A 1 28.13 -46.09 -63.15
N THR A 2 27.63 -45.38 -62.15
CA THR A 2 28.34 -44.29 -61.49
C THR A 2 28.12 -44.47 -59.99
N ARG A 3 29.21 -44.82 -59.30
CA ARG A 3 29.20 -45.16 -57.86
C ARG A 3 29.21 -43.89 -57.01
N SER A 4 28.34 -43.92 -56.02
CA SER A 4 28.19 -43.00 -54.90
C SER A 4 29.48 -42.78 -54.12
N LEU A 5 29.70 -41.54 -53.66
CA LEU A 5 30.47 -41.25 -52.46
C LEU A 5 29.64 -40.26 -51.62
N VAL A 6 28.87 -40.79 -50.68
CA VAL A 6 28.14 -40.01 -49.67
C VAL A 6 29.11 -39.80 -48.52
N LEU A 7 29.61 -38.57 -48.36
CA LEU A 7 30.46 -38.16 -47.25
C LEU A 7 29.55 -37.72 -46.09
N LEU A 8 29.38 -38.59 -45.09
CA LEU A 8 28.64 -38.29 -43.87
C LEU A 8 29.56 -37.51 -42.91
N VAL A 9 29.44 -36.18 -42.86
CA VAL A 9 30.15 -35.34 -41.90
C VAL A 9 29.35 -35.32 -40.59
N LEU A 10 29.82 -36.10 -39.62
CA LEU A 10 29.35 -36.08 -38.23
C LEU A 10 29.92 -34.84 -37.52
N LEU A 11 29.14 -33.76 -37.47
CA LEU A 11 29.37 -32.62 -36.58
C LEU A 11 29.01 -33.02 -35.15
N VAL A 12 30.01 -33.45 -34.38
CA VAL A 12 29.89 -33.61 -32.93
C VAL A 12 29.96 -32.21 -32.32
N SER A 13 28.81 -31.56 -32.14
CA SER A 13 28.68 -30.38 -31.30
C SER A 13 28.81 -30.80 -29.84
N GLY A 14 30.02 -30.70 -29.30
CA GLY A 14 30.27 -30.84 -27.87
C GLY A 14 29.52 -29.75 -27.12
N VAL A 15 28.43 -30.11 -26.44
CA VAL A 15 27.79 -29.27 -25.44
C VAL A 15 28.78 -29.19 -24.28
N PRO A 16 29.36 -28.02 -23.95
CA PRO A 16 30.14 -27.91 -22.73
C PRO A 16 29.20 -28.21 -21.57
N ALA A 17 29.56 -29.21 -20.76
CA ALA A 17 28.91 -29.46 -19.49
C ALA A 17 28.91 -28.13 -18.72
N LEU A 18 27.72 -27.62 -18.43
CA LEU A 18 27.52 -26.54 -17.46
C LEU A 18 28.02 -27.09 -16.13
N GLY A 19 29.27 -26.79 -15.81
CA GLY A 19 29.82 -27.03 -14.49
C GLY A 19 28.96 -26.31 -13.47
N ASP A 20 28.77 -26.95 -12.32
CA ASP A 20 28.24 -26.34 -11.10
C ASP A 20 29.17 -25.19 -10.69
N ASP A 21 29.05 -24.05 -11.35
CA ASP A 21 29.68 -22.79 -11.00
C ASP A 21 28.92 -22.21 -9.80
N ASN A 22 29.09 -22.86 -8.65
CA ASN A 22 28.91 -22.20 -7.38
C ASN A 22 30.30 -21.76 -6.93
N PRO A 23 30.78 -20.55 -7.31
CA PRO A 23 32.14 -20.11 -7.02
C PRO A 23 32.32 -20.02 -5.50
N ARG A 24 32.93 -21.07 -4.93
CA ARG A 24 33.36 -21.13 -3.54
C ARG A 24 34.33 -19.96 -3.30
N GLY A 25 33.84 -18.88 -2.71
CA GLY A 25 34.67 -17.71 -2.38
C GLY A 25 34.07 -16.34 -2.71
N MET A 26 32.92 -16.27 -3.40
CA MET A 26 32.24 -14.98 -3.50
C MET A 26 31.63 -14.61 -2.15
N LYS A 27 32.12 -13.51 -1.56
CA LYS A 27 31.45 -12.89 -0.41
C LYS A 27 29.99 -12.64 -0.79
N PRO A 28 29.01 -12.99 0.06
CA PRO A 28 27.61 -12.70 -0.22
C PRO A 28 27.49 -11.23 -0.60
N LYS A 29 26.90 -10.93 -1.77
CA LYS A 29 26.62 -9.54 -2.15
C LYS A 29 25.86 -8.90 -1.00
N PRO A 30 26.18 -7.64 -0.60
CA PRO A 30 25.42 -6.95 0.42
C PRO A 30 23.94 -6.96 0.03
N VAL A 31 23.13 -7.70 0.78
CA VAL A 31 21.70 -7.76 0.55
C VAL A 31 21.08 -6.55 1.22
N GLY A 32 20.35 -5.73 0.45
CA GLY A 32 19.54 -4.66 1.01
C GLY A 32 18.48 -5.22 1.97
N GLY A 33 18.07 -4.44 2.98
CA GLY A 33 17.01 -4.85 3.90
C GLY A 33 17.46 -5.35 5.28
N LYS A 34 18.71 -5.15 5.71
CA LYS A 34 19.07 -5.33 7.14
C LYS A 34 18.29 -4.41 8.10
N SER A 35 17.62 -3.40 7.57
CA SER A 35 16.80 -2.47 8.33
C SER A 35 15.51 -3.17 8.81
N GLU A 36 15.53 -3.69 10.04
CA GLU A 36 14.31 -4.10 10.76
C GLU A 36 13.57 -2.88 11.32
N LEU A 37 13.37 -1.85 10.49
CA LEU A 37 12.93 -0.52 10.93
C LEU A 37 11.59 -0.59 11.68
N LEU A 38 10.64 -1.41 11.21
CA LEU A 38 9.33 -1.57 11.86
C LEU A 38 9.43 -2.08 13.31
N ARG A 39 10.50 -2.77 13.70
CA ARG A 39 10.71 -3.22 15.08
C ARG A 39 11.02 -2.07 16.04
N PHE A 40 11.67 -1.02 15.53
CA PHE A 40 12.19 0.07 16.35
C PHE A 40 11.36 1.35 16.25
N ILE A 41 10.50 1.46 15.24
CA ILE A 41 9.59 2.60 15.08
C ILE A 41 8.58 2.64 16.24
N PRO A 42 8.52 3.76 17.00
CA PRO A 42 7.45 4.02 17.95
C PRO A 42 6.13 4.19 17.20
N LYS A 43 5.14 3.41 17.61
CA LYS A 43 3.76 3.48 17.09
C LYS A 43 2.87 3.95 18.23
N SER A 44 2.20 5.07 18.06
CA SER A 44 1.43 5.68 19.14
C SER A 44 0.12 6.22 18.63
N PHE A 45 -0.90 6.21 19.47
CA PHE A 45 -2.09 7.02 19.22
C PHE A 45 -1.82 8.47 19.60
N ALA A 46 -2.47 9.38 18.88
CA ALA A 46 -2.41 10.80 19.12
C ALA A 46 -3.76 11.46 18.78
N THR A 47 -4.03 12.61 19.39
CA THR A 47 -5.09 13.51 18.91
C THR A 47 -4.52 14.45 17.88
N LEU A 48 -5.19 14.58 16.73
CA LEU A 48 -4.79 15.52 15.69
C LEU A 48 -5.29 16.93 16.01
N HIS A 49 -4.41 17.92 16.14
CA HIS A 49 -4.79 19.30 16.44
C HIS A 49 -4.84 20.18 15.20
N LYS A 50 -3.90 20.01 14.26
CA LYS A 50 -3.81 20.84 13.07
C LYS A 50 -3.16 20.07 11.93
N ILE A 51 -3.59 20.38 10.71
CA ILE A 51 -2.97 19.96 9.47
C ILE A 51 -2.51 21.19 8.69
N ASP A 52 -1.28 21.14 8.20
CA ASP A 52 -0.71 22.13 7.29
C ASP A 52 -0.27 21.39 6.01
N VAL A 53 -1.19 21.32 5.04
CA VAL A 53 -0.98 20.61 3.78
C VAL A 53 0.14 21.25 2.97
N ALA A 54 0.18 22.58 2.92
CA ALA A 54 1.16 23.32 2.13
C ALA A 54 2.60 23.05 2.58
N ASN A 55 2.82 22.92 3.89
CA ASN A 55 4.14 22.63 4.45
C ASN A 55 4.37 21.15 4.79
N HIS A 56 3.43 20.25 4.47
CA HIS A 56 3.47 18.84 4.85
C HIS A 56 3.75 18.64 6.35
N ARG A 57 2.95 19.28 7.21
CA ARG A 57 3.09 19.17 8.67
C ARG A 57 1.77 18.78 9.33
N ALA A 58 1.89 18.07 10.45
CA ALA A 58 0.79 17.81 11.35
C ALA A 58 1.16 18.21 12.78
N THR A 59 0.24 18.87 13.47
CA THR A 59 0.34 19.13 14.90
C THR A 59 -0.50 18.09 15.62
N ILE A 60 0.14 17.27 16.44
CA ILE A 60 -0.48 16.14 17.15
C ILE A 60 -0.15 16.19 18.64
N LEU A 61 -1.07 15.72 19.47
CA LEU A 61 -0.85 15.46 20.89
C LEU A 61 -0.80 13.94 21.08
N VAL A 62 0.40 13.39 21.24
CA VAL A 62 0.59 11.96 21.48
C VAL A 62 0.01 11.58 22.84
N GLU A 63 -0.66 10.43 22.92
CA GLU A 63 -1.23 9.97 24.19
C GLU A 63 -0.16 9.84 25.29
N GLY A 64 -0.41 10.47 26.44
CA GLY A 64 0.53 10.55 27.56
C GLY A 64 1.44 11.78 27.54
N GLU A 65 1.51 12.51 26.44
CA GLU A 65 2.19 13.82 26.39
C GLU A 65 1.25 14.94 26.85
N LYS A 66 1.81 16.08 27.28
CA LYS A 66 1.05 17.22 27.81
C LYS A 66 0.74 18.28 26.77
N GLU A 67 1.62 18.47 25.81
CA GLU A 67 1.57 19.56 24.84
C GLU A 67 1.61 19.02 23.42
N PRO A 68 0.82 19.59 22.49
CA PRO A 68 0.84 19.18 21.10
C PRO A 68 2.15 19.61 20.43
N THR A 69 2.73 18.73 19.63
CA THR A 69 3.97 18.99 18.87
C THR A 69 3.70 18.95 17.37
N THR A 70 4.36 19.85 16.63
CA THR A 70 4.28 19.90 15.17
C THR A 70 5.43 19.09 14.56
N TRP A 71 5.07 18.14 13.71
CA TRP A 71 6.02 17.27 13.01
C TRP A 71 5.91 17.48 11.50
N SER A 72 7.06 17.41 10.83
CA SER A 72 7.10 17.23 9.38
C SER A 72 6.63 15.81 9.03
N ILE A 73 5.87 15.70 7.95
CA ILE A 73 5.48 14.42 7.36
C ILE A 73 6.49 14.11 6.27
N ASN A 74 7.09 12.93 6.34
CA ASN A 74 8.08 12.54 5.36
C ASN A 74 7.45 12.52 3.95
N PRO A 75 8.20 12.88 2.90
CA PRO A 75 7.65 12.88 1.53
C PRO A 75 7.16 11.50 1.07
N ASP A 76 7.69 10.43 1.66
CA ASP A 76 7.32 9.04 1.41
C ASP A 76 6.40 8.45 2.49
N ALA A 77 5.88 9.28 3.41
CA ALA A 77 5.05 8.81 4.51
C ALA A 77 3.75 8.15 4.03
N GLU A 78 3.36 7.09 4.73
CA GLU A 78 2.13 6.36 4.44
C GLU A 78 0.93 7.04 5.10
N LEU A 79 -0.03 7.48 4.28
CA LEU A 79 -1.26 8.09 4.76
C LEU A 79 -2.42 7.12 4.54
N LYS A 80 -3.15 6.79 5.62
CA LYS A 80 -4.28 5.85 5.57
C LYS A 80 -5.57 6.47 6.12
N ILE A 81 -6.64 6.37 5.34
CA ILE A 81 -7.99 6.81 5.68
C ILE A 81 -8.94 5.66 5.36
N HIS A 82 -9.80 5.31 6.32
CA HIS A 82 -10.83 4.28 6.21
C HIS A 82 -10.32 2.94 5.65
N GLY A 83 -9.13 2.49 6.08
CA GLY A 83 -8.53 1.24 5.64
C GLY A 83 -7.98 1.26 4.21
N TRP A 84 -7.83 2.44 3.59
CA TRP A 84 -7.20 2.60 2.27
C TRP A 84 -6.17 3.73 2.28
N TRP A 85 -5.45 3.90 1.17
CA TRP A 85 -4.56 5.05 0.98
C TRP A 85 -5.34 6.37 1.00
N GLY A 86 -4.73 7.41 1.55
CA GLY A 86 -5.34 8.73 1.67
C GLY A 86 -4.35 9.87 1.53
N ARG A 87 -4.85 11.08 1.77
CA ARG A 87 -4.13 12.34 1.65
C ARG A 87 -4.27 13.16 2.93
N LEU A 88 -3.37 14.12 3.11
CA LEU A 88 -3.23 14.84 4.36
C LEU A 88 -4.46 15.72 4.69
N GLU A 89 -5.07 16.33 3.68
CA GLU A 89 -6.29 17.14 3.78
C GLU A 89 -7.54 16.36 4.19
N GLN A 90 -7.50 15.03 4.16
CA GLN A 90 -8.65 14.20 4.54
C GLN A 90 -8.72 14.00 6.06
N PHE A 91 -7.61 14.21 6.76
CA PHE A 91 -7.58 14.16 8.22
C PHE A 91 -8.25 15.39 8.83
N ARG A 92 -8.98 15.18 9.94
CA ARG A 92 -9.73 16.25 10.59
C ARG A 92 -9.18 16.54 11.98
N PRO A 93 -8.93 17.81 12.34
CA PRO A 93 -8.64 18.18 13.72
C PRO A 93 -9.67 17.61 14.70
N GLY A 94 -9.20 17.14 15.85
CA GLY A 94 -9.96 16.43 16.87
C GLY A 94 -9.92 14.91 16.72
N ASP A 95 -9.63 14.37 15.53
CA ASP A 95 -9.58 12.92 15.31
C ASP A 95 -8.44 12.27 16.08
N ARG A 96 -8.71 11.07 16.60
CA ARG A 96 -7.69 10.17 17.09
C ARG A 96 -7.02 9.45 15.93
N VAL A 97 -5.70 9.54 15.84
CA VAL A 97 -4.89 8.99 14.74
C VAL A 97 -3.80 8.08 15.29
N TRP A 98 -3.38 7.13 14.48
CA TRP A 98 -2.24 6.27 14.74
C TRP A 98 -1.02 6.77 13.96
N VAL A 99 0.06 7.05 14.67
CA VAL A 99 1.25 7.73 14.14
C VAL A 99 2.46 6.85 14.32
N TRP A 100 3.27 6.75 13.27
CA TRP A 100 4.58 6.11 13.30
C TRP A 100 5.66 7.16 13.08
N PHE A 101 6.64 7.22 13.98
CA PHE A 101 7.69 8.23 13.93
C PHE A 101 8.96 7.74 13.26
N ASP A 102 9.47 8.56 12.35
CA ASP A 102 10.82 8.39 11.79
C ASP A 102 11.86 8.74 12.86
N LEU A 103 12.95 7.98 12.90
CA LEU A 103 13.98 8.09 13.93
C LEU A 103 15.33 8.47 13.33
N ASP A 104 16.09 9.32 14.03
CA ASP A 104 17.51 9.52 13.74
C ASP A 104 18.37 8.36 14.26
N ARG A 105 19.70 8.48 14.07
CA ARG A 105 20.68 7.48 14.55
C ARG A 105 20.76 7.42 16.08
N GLN A 106 20.22 8.41 16.78
CA GLN A 106 20.13 8.52 18.24
C GLN A 106 18.74 8.10 18.75
N HIS A 107 17.92 7.49 17.88
CA HIS A 107 16.54 7.08 18.14
C HIS A 107 15.62 8.23 18.59
N GLN A 108 15.94 9.46 18.19
CA GLN A 108 15.06 10.61 18.39
C GLN A 108 14.09 10.74 17.23
N ARG A 109 12.84 11.10 17.54
CA ARG A 109 11.80 11.35 16.54
C ARG A 109 12.21 12.55 15.67
N ARG A 110 12.12 12.41 14.35
CA ARG A 110 12.42 13.49 13.39
C ARG A 110 11.22 13.95 12.57
N GLY A 111 10.27 13.05 12.37
CA GLY A 111 9.13 13.26 11.48
C GLY A 111 8.15 12.11 11.58
N ILE A 112 7.10 12.18 10.79
CA ILE A 112 6.06 11.15 10.67
C ILE A 112 6.32 10.34 9.41
N LEU A 113 6.46 9.02 9.55
CA LEU A 113 6.57 8.09 8.42
C LEU A 113 5.24 7.41 8.07
N MET A 114 4.28 7.44 8.98
CA MET A 114 2.92 6.97 8.71
C MET A 114 1.93 7.69 9.61
N LEU A 115 0.81 8.07 9.02
CA LEU A 115 -0.35 8.63 9.70
C LEU A 115 -1.58 7.86 9.21
N ALA A 116 -2.28 7.22 10.14
CA ALA A 116 -3.48 6.44 9.86
C ALA A 116 -4.62 6.90 10.76
N ASP A 117 -5.84 6.92 10.23
CA ASP A 117 -7.02 7.05 11.07
C ASP A 117 -7.23 5.78 11.93
N GLU A 118 -8.08 5.88 12.94
CA GLU A 118 -8.30 4.81 13.92
C GLU A 118 -8.90 3.56 13.25
N ILE A 119 -9.76 3.76 12.24
CA ILE A 119 -10.34 2.68 11.43
C ILE A 119 -9.25 1.93 10.66
N SER A 120 -8.32 2.65 10.03
CA SER A 120 -7.21 2.05 9.29
C SER A 120 -6.29 1.27 10.21
N GLN A 121 -6.01 1.78 11.42
CA GLN A 121 -5.26 1.04 12.41
C GLN A 121 -5.96 -0.27 12.79
N GLN A 122 -7.28 -0.23 13.06
CA GLN A 122 -8.06 -1.41 13.42
C GLN A 122 -8.04 -2.47 12.30
N ASP A 123 -8.19 -2.04 11.04
CA ASP A 123 -8.10 -2.94 9.89
C ASP A 123 -6.71 -3.54 9.71
N ILE A 124 -5.65 -2.72 9.81
CA ILE A 124 -4.27 -3.18 9.70
C ILE A 124 -3.98 -4.20 10.81
N SER A 125 -4.37 -3.92 12.05
CA SER A 125 -4.14 -4.82 13.18
C SER A 125 -4.93 -6.13 13.11
N GLY A 126 -5.94 -6.21 12.25
CA GLY A 126 -6.84 -7.37 12.16
C GLY A 126 -7.67 -7.64 13.42
N ASN A 127 -7.70 -6.71 14.38
CA ASN A 127 -8.37 -6.88 15.68
C ASN A 127 -9.35 -5.74 16.00
N PRO A 128 -10.34 -5.49 15.14
CA PRO A 128 -11.38 -4.50 15.42
C PRO A 128 -12.20 -4.88 16.67
N PRO A 129 -12.72 -3.89 17.41
CA PRO A 129 -13.55 -4.15 18.58
C PRO A 129 -14.93 -4.71 18.22
N THR A 130 -15.59 -5.34 19.18
CA THR A 130 -16.98 -5.81 19.08
C THR A 130 -17.92 -4.82 19.75
N LEU A 131 -19.03 -4.45 19.09
CA LEU A 131 -20.08 -3.63 19.67
C LEU A 131 -20.87 -4.44 20.71
N THR A 132 -20.80 -4.12 21.99
CA THR A 132 -21.46 -4.88 23.07
C THR A 132 -22.74 -4.24 23.58
N ALA A 133 -22.87 -2.91 23.46
CA ALA A 133 -24.11 -2.20 23.75
C ALA A 133 -24.20 -0.90 22.95
N ALA A 134 -25.43 -0.40 22.79
CA ALA A 134 -25.71 0.95 22.34
C ALA A 134 -26.88 1.50 23.17
N ASP A 135 -26.83 2.77 23.54
CA ASP A 135 -27.86 3.47 24.31
C ASP A 135 -28.33 4.67 23.49
N GLN A 136 -29.57 4.60 22.99
CA GLN A 136 -30.17 5.65 22.17
C GLN A 136 -30.56 6.87 23.01
N GLU A 137 -30.95 6.70 24.27
CA GLU A 137 -31.33 7.84 25.12
C GLU A 137 -30.08 8.62 25.54
N LYS A 138 -29.01 7.91 25.90
CA LYS A 138 -27.75 8.54 26.30
C LYS A 138 -26.84 8.90 25.14
N GLN A 139 -27.17 8.44 23.92
CA GLN A 139 -26.33 8.61 22.74
C GLN A 139 -24.90 8.10 23.01
N THR A 140 -24.80 6.84 23.48
CA THR A 140 -23.53 6.18 23.76
C THR A 140 -23.45 4.80 23.11
N ILE A 141 -22.21 4.32 22.93
CA ILE A 141 -21.92 2.94 22.55
C ILE A 141 -20.90 2.33 23.50
N THR A 142 -21.00 1.02 23.71
CA THR A 142 -20.01 0.24 24.43
C THR A 142 -19.39 -0.77 23.47
N VAL A 143 -18.06 -0.82 23.47
CA VAL A 143 -17.31 -1.75 22.63
C VAL A 143 -16.32 -2.54 23.48
N LYS A 144 -15.91 -3.72 22.99
CA LYS A 144 -14.96 -4.62 23.64
C LYS A 144 -13.82 -4.96 22.67
N SER A 145 -12.55 -4.74 23.06
CA SER A 145 -11.39 -5.14 22.26
C SER A 145 -11.25 -6.67 22.18
N SER A 146 -10.39 -7.15 21.28
CA SER A 146 -9.99 -8.56 21.20
C SER A 146 -9.35 -9.06 22.51
N GLU A 147 -8.66 -8.18 23.25
CA GLU A 147 -8.07 -8.45 24.56
C GLU A 147 -9.09 -8.43 25.71
N GLY A 148 -10.34 -8.07 25.42
CA GLY A 148 -11.45 -8.08 26.36
C GLY A 148 -11.67 -6.80 27.15
N GLN A 149 -10.83 -5.77 26.94
CA GLN A 149 -11.05 -4.45 27.51
C GLN A 149 -12.35 -3.87 26.97
N THR A 150 -13.19 -3.30 27.85
CA THR A 150 -14.47 -2.70 27.49
C THR A 150 -14.46 -1.21 27.81
N TRP A 151 -14.97 -0.39 26.91
CA TRP A 151 -15.14 1.05 27.14
C TRP A 151 -16.41 1.57 26.49
N THR A 152 -16.94 2.67 27.05
CA THR A 152 -18.14 3.35 26.58
C THR A 152 -17.77 4.71 26.03
N LEU A 153 -18.22 5.01 24.81
CA LEU A 153 -18.02 6.29 24.13
C LEU A 153 -19.37 6.98 23.97
N ALA A 154 -19.44 8.27 24.30
CA ALA A 154 -20.51 9.11 23.77
C ALA A 154 -20.33 9.26 22.25
N VAL A 155 -21.43 9.40 21.50
CA VAL A 155 -21.33 9.73 20.07
C VAL A 155 -21.22 11.25 19.87
N THR A 156 -20.58 11.67 18.78
CA THR A 156 -20.51 13.10 18.44
C THR A 156 -21.90 13.60 18.03
N PRO A 157 -22.16 14.92 18.08
CA PRO A 157 -23.45 15.47 17.62
C PRO A 157 -23.77 15.16 16.16
N GLN A 158 -22.77 14.83 15.35
CA GLN A 158 -22.91 14.46 13.94
C GLN A 158 -23.30 12.99 13.75
N LEU A 159 -23.37 12.19 14.81
CA LEU A 159 -23.72 10.79 14.74
C LEU A 159 -24.93 10.54 15.65
N GLU A 160 -25.98 9.96 15.10
CA GLU A 160 -27.17 9.60 15.87
C GLU A 160 -27.28 8.08 16.02
N VAL A 161 -27.45 7.63 17.27
CA VAL A 161 -27.74 6.23 17.60
C VAL A 161 -29.24 6.01 17.52
N VAL A 162 -29.68 5.17 16.57
CA VAL A 162 -31.10 4.79 16.42
C VAL A 162 -31.24 3.27 16.56
N LYS A 163 -32.15 2.80 17.43
CA LYS A 163 -32.48 1.38 17.54
C LYS A 163 -33.74 1.06 16.73
N GLU A 164 -33.61 0.14 15.78
CA GLU A 164 -34.72 -0.39 15.00
C GLU A 164 -34.63 -1.91 14.95
N ASN A 165 -35.68 -2.61 15.42
CA ASN A 165 -35.80 -4.07 15.33
C ASN A 165 -34.57 -4.83 15.88
N GLY A 166 -34.02 -4.38 17.01
CA GLY A 166 -32.84 -4.99 17.65
C GLY A 166 -31.50 -4.73 16.94
N LYS A 167 -31.47 -3.89 15.91
CA LYS A 167 -30.25 -3.37 15.27
C LYS A 167 -30.05 -1.90 15.61
N VAL A 168 -28.80 -1.47 15.56
CA VAL A 168 -28.36 -0.10 15.84
C VAL A 168 -27.94 0.54 14.52
N ARG A 169 -28.51 1.69 14.18
CA ARG A 169 -28.06 2.52 13.07
C ARG A 169 -27.30 3.72 13.60
N PHE A 170 -26.26 4.11 12.87
CA PHE A 170 -25.46 5.29 13.12
C PHE A 170 -25.65 6.28 11.98
N LEU A 171 -26.49 7.29 12.18
CA LEU A 171 -26.84 8.25 11.12
C LEU A 171 -25.92 9.47 11.16
N PRO A 172 -25.18 9.81 10.08
CA PRO A 172 -24.56 11.11 9.94
C PRO A 172 -25.65 12.20 9.93
N ARG A 173 -25.58 13.19 10.81
CA ARG A 173 -26.54 14.31 10.82
C ARG A 173 -26.34 15.32 9.69
N ASP A 174 -25.12 15.39 9.15
CA ASP A 174 -24.71 16.42 8.18
C ASP A 174 -24.63 15.90 6.73
N GLY A 175 -25.02 14.65 6.48
CA GLY A 175 -25.05 14.08 5.14
C GLY A 175 -26.32 14.47 4.38
N ASP A 176 -26.26 14.51 3.05
CA ASP A 176 -27.41 14.70 2.15
C ASP A 176 -28.49 13.59 2.23
N GLY A 177 -28.34 12.65 3.18
CA GLY A 177 -29.26 11.55 3.44
C GLY A 177 -29.28 10.47 2.36
N THR A 178 -28.38 10.52 1.37
CA THR A 178 -28.45 9.63 0.20
C THR A 178 -28.03 8.20 0.50
N GLU A 179 -27.09 7.98 1.43
CA GLU A 179 -26.75 6.64 1.92
C GLU A 179 -27.34 6.40 3.31
N LYS A 180 -28.31 5.48 3.38
CA LYS A 180 -28.77 4.92 4.66
C LYS A 180 -27.64 4.05 5.25
N PRO A 181 -27.10 4.40 6.42
CA PRO A 181 -26.09 3.59 7.09
C PRO A 181 -26.63 2.20 7.39
N ALA A 182 -25.76 1.19 7.28
CA ALA A 182 -26.12 -0.17 7.61
C ALA A 182 -26.55 -0.27 9.09
N ALA A 183 -27.56 -1.09 9.34
CA ALA A 183 -27.99 -1.41 10.69
C ALA A 183 -27.06 -2.46 11.29
N ILE A 184 -26.24 -2.06 12.25
CA ILE A 184 -25.24 -2.88 12.93
C ILE A 184 -25.88 -3.64 14.08
N LYS A 185 -25.64 -4.94 14.16
CA LYS A 185 -26.14 -5.78 15.24
C LYS A 185 -25.21 -5.67 16.47
N VAL A 186 -25.78 -5.60 17.67
CA VAL A 186 -25.00 -5.79 18.90
C VAL A 186 -24.41 -7.21 18.89
N GLY A 187 -23.13 -7.33 19.23
CA GLY A 187 -22.31 -8.53 19.12
C GLY A 187 -21.52 -8.62 17.80
N SER A 188 -21.71 -7.70 16.86
CA SER A 188 -20.90 -7.63 15.63
C SER A 188 -19.58 -6.90 15.86
N VAL A 189 -18.58 -7.30 15.08
CA VAL A 189 -17.35 -6.54 14.88
C VAL A 189 -17.69 -5.18 14.26
N VAL A 190 -17.06 -4.12 14.78
CA VAL A 190 -17.22 -2.76 14.27
C VAL A 190 -15.87 -2.07 14.12
N TYR A 191 -15.82 -1.14 13.18
CA TYR A 191 -14.72 -0.22 12.99
C TYR A 191 -15.15 1.16 13.42
N GLY A 192 -14.33 1.81 14.26
CA GLY A 192 -14.67 3.08 14.88
C GLY A 192 -13.61 4.15 14.67
N GLN A 193 -14.04 5.38 14.43
CA GLN A 193 -13.21 6.58 14.51
C GLN A 193 -13.70 7.44 15.67
N SER A 194 -12.79 7.78 16.58
CA SER A 194 -13.07 8.71 17.68
C SER A 194 -12.51 10.11 17.43
N ALA A 195 -13.15 11.10 18.03
CA ALA A 195 -12.70 12.49 18.07
C ALA A 195 -13.05 13.11 19.43
N GLY A 196 -12.08 13.68 20.13
CA GLY A 196 -12.28 14.26 21.47
C GLY A 196 -12.92 13.31 22.48
N GLY A 197 -12.56 12.02 22.45
CA GLY A 197 -13.12 10.98 23.32
C GLY A 197 -14.55 10.54 22.98
N LYS A 198 -15.09 10.95 21.83
CA LYS A 198 -16.42 10.57 21.35
C LYS A 198 -16.34 9.78 20.06
N ALA A 199 -17.25 8.84 19.84
CA ALA A 199 -17.36 8.12 18.58
C ALA A 199 -17.92 9.05 17.49
N ARG A 200 -17.13 9.29 16.44
CA ARG A 200 -17.48 10.12 15.29
C ARG A 200 -18.02 9.30 14.12
N LEU A 201 -17.49 8.10 13.92
CA LEU A 201 -17.91 7.17 12.87
C LEU A 201 -17.86 5.75 13.41
N VAL A 202 -18.87 4.95 13.10
CA VAL A 202 -18.95 3.54 13.46
C VAL A 202 -19.54 2.78 12.27
N VAL A 203 -18.83 1.78 11.77
CA VAL A 203 -19.26 0.95 10.64
C VAL A 203 -19.01 -0.52 10.92
N ASP A 204 -19.73 -1.40 10.25
CA ASP A 204 -19.41 -2.83 10.19
C ASP A 204 -18.39 -3.12 9.06
N ALA A 205 -18.09 -4.39 8.81
CA ALA A 205 -17.17 -4.79 7.74
C ALA A 205 -17.65 -4.33 6.36
N ASP A 206 -18.94 -4.48 6.05
CA ASP A 206 -19.50 -4.03 4.76
C ASP A 206 -19.43 -2.50 4.63
N GLY A 207 -19.64 -1.77 5.73
CA GLY A 207 -19.48 -0.32 5.79
C GLY A 207 -18.03 0.11 5.58
N LEU A 208 -17.06 -0.61 6.13
CA LEU A 208 -15.65 -0.37 5.84
C LEU A 208 -15.34 -0.54 4.35
N GLU A 209 -15.83 -1.61 3.70
CA GLU A 209 -15.62 -1.80 2.26
C GLU A 209 -16.28 -0.69 1.42
N ARG A 210 -17.45 -0.19 1.82
CA ARG A 210 -18.07 0.99 1.19
C ARG A 210 -17.19 2.23 1.32
N LEU A 211 -16.66 2.51 2.52
CA LEU A 211 -15.76 3.64 2.74
C LEU A 211 -14.47 3.51 1.91
N ARG A 212 -13.88 2.31 1.80
CA ARG A 212 -12.73 2.07 0.93
C ARG A 212 -13.05 2.34 -0.54
N LYS A 213 -14.21 1.87 -1.01
CA LYS A 213 -14.64 2.11 -2.39
C LYS A 213 -14.81 3.61 -2.66
N GLN A 214 -15.47 4.34 -1.76
CA GLN A 214 -15.60 5.80 -1.85
C GLN A 214 -14.23 6.49 -1.85
N GLN A 215 -13.32 6.06 -0.98
CA GLN A 215 -11.94 6.59 -0.93
C GLN A 215 -11.18 6.36 -2.24
N ARG A 216 -11.30 5.17 -2.84
CA ARG A 216 -10.71 4.85 -4.15
C ARG A 216 -11.27 5.72 -5.26
N LEU A 217 -12.60 5.90 -5.29
CA LEU A 217 -13.27 6.77 -6.27
C LEU A 217 -12.84 8.23 -6.14
N TRP A 218 -12.73 8.74 -4.91
CA TRP A 218 -12.25 10.10 -4.65
C TRP A 218 -10.80 10.29 -5.13
N LEU A 219 -9.92 9.34 -4.82
CA LEU A 219 -8.53 9.37 -5.29
C LEU A 219 -8.43 9.30 -6.81
N ARG A 220 -9.25 8.46 -7.42
CA ARG A 220 -9.38 8.34 -8.87
C ARG A 220 -9.73 9.67 -9.53
N GLU A 221 -10.80 10.33 -9.09
CA GLU A 221 -11.23 11.62 -9.64
C GLU A 221 -10.09 12.65 -9.56
N ARG A 222 -9.37 12.61 -8.45
CA ARG A 222 -8.21 13.47 -8.26
C ARG A 222 -7.07 13.10 -9.19
N TRP A 223 -6.70 11.84 -9.36
CA TRP A 223 -5.61 11.46 -10.26
C TRP A 223 -5.91 11.75 -11.73
N GLU A 224 -7.17 11.62 -12.15
CA GLU A 224 -7.61 12.00 -13.49
C GLU A 224 -7.43 13.51 -13.73
N LYS A 225 -7.75 14.32 -12.71
CA LYS A 225 -7.60 15.79 -12.78
C LYS A 225 -6.15 16.24 -12.61
N ASP A 226 -5.48 15.69 -11.61
CA ASP A 226 -4.24 16.24 -11.06
C ASP A 226 -2.99 15.49 -11.51
N GLY A 227 -3.13 14.25 -11.96
CA GLY A 227 -2.03 13.34 -12.24
C GLY A 227 -1.66 12.47 -11.04
N LEU A 228 -0.96 11.38 -11.33
CA LEU A 228 -0.46 10.45 -10.34
C LEU A 228 0.75 11.05 -9.61
N PRO A 229 0.73 11.16 -8.27
CA PRO A 229 1.86 11.68 -7.50
C PRO A 229 3.06 10.71 -7.51
N GLY A 230 4.26 11.24 -7.66
CA GLY A 230 5.51 10.47 -7.57
C GLY A 230 6.74 11.32 -7.28
N THR A 231 7.88 10.64 -7.15
CA THR A 231 9.20 11.26 -6.93
C THR A 231 10.14 10.89 -8.08
N VAL A 232 10.89 11.87 -8.59
CA VAL A 232 12.00 11.64 -9.53
C VAL A 232 13.15 10.90 -8.82
N THR A 233 13.45 9.67 -9.23
CA THR A 233 14.49 8.82 -8.63
C THR A 233 15.73 8.68 -9.51
N PHE A 234 15.65 9.00 -10.80
CA PHE A 234 16.78 8.93 -11.73
C PHE A 234 16.62 9.93 -12.88
N LEU A 235 17.75 10.47 -13.35
CA LEU A 235 17.84 11.40 -14.48
C LEU A 235 19.05 11.04 -15.33
N HIS A 236 18.88 10.95 -16.64
CA HIS A 236 19.96 10.78 -17.61
C HIS A 236 19.85 11.82 -18.75
N PRO A 237 20.38 13.05 -18.54
CA PRO A 237 20.24 14.20 -19.44
C PRO A 237 20.56 13.93 -20.92
N LEU A 238 21.52 13.04 -21.19
CA LEU A 238 21.98 12.76 -22.55
C LEU A 238 21.05 11.82 -23.33
N SER A 239 20.25 11.01 -22.64
CA SER A 239 19.31 10.09 -23.29
C SER A 239 17.85 10.53 -23.16
N GLY A 240 17.58 11.56 -22.36
CA GLY A 240 16.21 11.98 -22.05
C GLY A 240 15.52 11.04 -21.04
N GLU A 241 16.21 10.05 -20.46
CA GLU A 241 15.57 9.08 -19.56
C GLU A 241 15.37 9.63 -18.15
N LEU A 242 14.13 9.62 -17.68
CA LEU A 242 13.69 9.99 -16.33
C LEU A 242 13.06 8.77 -15.66
N GLU A 243 13.35 8.48 -14.40
CA GLU A 243 12.61 7.48 -13.63
C GLU A 243 11.80 8.14 -12.51
N ILE A 244 10.54 7.75 -12.40
CA ILE A 244 9.60 8.23 -11.39
C ILE A 244 9.14 7.04 -10.56
N MET A 245 9.25 7.17 -9.24
CA MET A 245 8.65 6.26 -8.27
C MET A 245 7.31 6.82 -7.81
N PHE A 246 6.23 6.12 -8.12
CA PHE A 246 4.89 6.53 -7.72
C PHE A 246 4.64 6.27 -6.23
N ASP A 247 3.85 7.14 -5.62
CA ASP A 247 3.40 6.96 -4.24
C ASP A 247 2.49 5.73 -4.13
N HIS A 248 2.38 5.17 -2.92
CA HIS A 248 1.58 3.98 -2.65
C HIS A 248 0.13 4.09 -3.09
N GLU A 249 -0.45 5.29 -2.96
CA GLU A 249 -1.82 5.51 -3.39
C GLU A 249 -1.97 5.31 -4.91
N ALA A 250 -0.99 5.74 -5.71
CA ALA A 250 -1.04 5.79 -7.16
C ALA A 250 -0.35 4.59 -7.84
N MET A 251 0.42 3.80 -7.08
CA MET A 251 1.26 2.73 -7.61
C MET A 251 0.46 1.75 -8.47
N ARG A 252 -0.75 1.38 -8.04
CA ARG A 252 -1.57 0.41 -8.76
C ARG A 252 -2.04 0.96 -10.11
N TRP A 253 -2.40 2.25 -10.15
CA TRP A 253 -2.80 2.91 -11.40
C TRP A 253 -1.61 3.02 -12.37
N ALA A 254 -0.42 3.36 -11.86
CA ALA A 254 0.80 3.45 -12.66
C ALA A 254 1.19 2.10 -13.31
N ARG A 255 0.85 0.96 -12.70
CA ARG A 255 1.09 -0.38 -13.30
C ARG A 255 0.32 -0.60 -14.61
N PHE A 256 -0.73 0.16 -14.87
CA PHE A 256 -1.47 0.06 -16.13
C PHE A 256 -0.67 0.56 -17.33
N LEU A 257 0.31 1.45 -17.12
CA LEU A 257 1.16 2.00 -18.19
C LEU A 257 1.92 0.90 -18.94
N LYS A 258 1.99 1.05 -20.25
CA LYS A 258 2.69 0.18 -21.19
C LYS A 258 3.79 0.97 -21.89
N GLU A 259 4.72 0.24 -22.49
CA GLU A 259 5.70 0.83 -23.39
C GLU A 259 4.99 1.62 -24.50
N ALA A 260 5.56 2.76 -24.86
CA ALA A 260 5.04 3.75 -25.81
C ALA A 260 3.76 4.50 -25.40
N ASP A 261 3.22 4.28 -24.19
CA ASP A 261 2.13 5.12 -23.69
C ASP A 261 2.61 6.56 -23.52
N ARG A 262 1.79 7.52 -23.95
CA ARG A 262 2.07 8.95 -23.76
C ARG A 262 1.55 9.44 -22.42
N VAL A 263 2.38 10.19 -21.72
CA VAL A 263 2.06 10.81 -20.44
C VAL A 263 2.42 12.30 -20.45
N THR A 264 1.94 13.04 -19.46
CA THR A 264 2.29 14.46 -19.28
C THR A 264 2.66 14.73 -17.83
N ILE A 265 3.86 15.25 -17.60
CA ILE A 265 4.30 15.69 -16.28
C ILE A 265 3.87 17.14 -16.10
N ARG A 266 3.12 17.46 -15.04
CA ARG A 266 2.52 18.80 -14.89
C ARG A 266 3.53 19.87 -14.48
N GLU A 267 4.48 19.51 -13.64
CA GLU A 267 5.53 20.40 -13.15
C GLU A 267 6.40 20.86 -14.31
N GLY A 268 6.73 22.16 -14.34
CA GLY A 268 7.53 22.73 -15.44
C GLY A 268 6.73 23.23 -16.65
N GLY A 269 5.40 23.01 -16.69
CA GLY A 269 4.57 23.53 -17.78
C GLY A 269 4.04 22.49 -18.75
N ARG A 270 3.69 21.30 -18.24
CA ARG A 270 3.14 20.16 -19.01
C ARG A 270 4.13 19.59 -20.02
N ILE A 271 5.14 18.92 -19.49
CA ILE A 271 6.17 18.22 -20.28
C ILE A 271 5.62 16.88 -20.76
N ALA A 272 5.66 16.64 -22.07
CA ALA A 272 5.25 15.38 -22.65
C ALA A 272 6.35 14.32 -22.47
N GLY A 273 5.95 13.08 -22.21
CA GLY A 273 6.87 11.96 -22.11
C GLY A 273 6.27 10.69 -22.70
N GLU A 274 7.14 9.78 -23.09
CA GLU A 274 6.77 8.43 -23.52
C GLU A 274 7.26 7.41 -22.51
N VAL A 275 6.40 6.46 -22.14
CA VAL A 275 6.76 5.38 -21.24
C VAL A 275 7.70 4.41 -21.94
N HIS A 276 8.92 4.29 -21.42
CA HIS A 276 9.86 3.25 -21.83
C HIS A 276 9.59 1.95 -21.07
N SER A 277 9.34 2.02 -19.76
CA SER A 277 8.97 0.85 -18.97
C SER A 277 8.19 1.21 -17.71
N ALA A 278 7.33 0.29 -17.28
CA ALA A 278 6.61 0.36 -16.02
C ALA A 278 6.75 -1.00 -15.32
N ARG A 279 7.33 -0.99 -14.11
CA ARG A 279 7.61 -2.22 -13.36
C ARG A 279 7.35 -2.03 -11.87
N PRO A 280 6.93 -3.09 -11.16
CA PRO A 280 6.95 -3.07 -9.72
C PRO A 280 8.38 -2.83 -9.22
N TRP A 281 8.50 -2.06 -8.15
CA TRP A 281 9.74 -1.89 -7.40
C TRP A 281 9.41 -1.97 -5.94
N ARG A 282 9.80 -3.09 -5.34
CA ARG A 282 9.28 -3.50 -4.05
C ARG A 282 7.74 -3.43 -4.08
N GLU A 283 7.12 -2.78 -3.11
CA GLU A 283 5.68 -2.53 -3.12
C GLU A 283 5.22 -1.42 -4.08
N ARG A 284 6.10 -0.50 -4.46
CA ARG A 284 5.78 0.65 -5.31
C ARG A 284 5.87 0.30 -6.80
N THR A 285 5.67 1.31 -7.65
CA THR A 285 5.84 1.17 -9.11
C THR A 285 6.84 2.22 -9.60
N LEU A 286 7.87 1.74 -10.31
CA LEU A 286 8.81 2.58 -11.03
C LEU A 286 8.38 2.66 -12.49
N VAL A 287 8.34 3.88 -13.01
CA VAL A 287 8.11 4.14 -14.42
C VAL A 287 9.27 4.93 -14.97
N ARG A 288 9.85 4.41 -16.04
CA ARG A 288 10.86 5.10 -16.84
C ARG A 288 10.19 5.78 -18.01
N LEU A 289 10.46 7.06 -18.16
CA LEU A 289 9.99 7.92 -19.23
C LEU A 289 11.17 8.36 -20.10
N VAL A 290 10.90 8.61 -21.37
CA VAL A 290 11.78 9.33 -22.29
C VAL A 290 11.14 10.68 -22.59
N LEU A 291 11.88 11.75 -22.34
CA LEU A 291 11.49 13.14 -22.56
C LEU A 291 12.36 13.76 -23.67
N ASP A 292 11.96 14.94 -24.17
CA ASP A 292 12.90 15.78 -24.90
C ASP A 292 14.06 16.19 -23.99
N GLY A 293 15.28 16.22 -24.53
CA GLY A 293 16.49 16.45 -23.75
C GLY A 293 16.50 17.79 -23.02
N PHE A 294 15.87 18.82 -23.58
CA PHE A 294 15.79 20.13 -22.91
C PHE A 294 14.76 20.15 -21.78
N ASP A 295 13.63 19.47 -21.95
CA ASP A 295 12.59 19.36 -20.92
C ASP A 295 13.12 18.65 -19.66
N GLN A 296 14.05 17.70 -19.83
CA GLN A 296 14.64 17.00 -18.70
C GLN A 296 15.43 17.92 -17.76
N ALA A 297 15.99 19.01 -18.27
CA ALA A 297 16.79 19.96 -17.48
C ALA A 297 15.98 20.67 -16.39
N GLU A 298 14.65 20.63 -16.47
CA GLU A 298 13.75 21.19 -15.46
C GLU A 298 13.61 20.32 -14.20
N PHE A 299 14.05 19.06 -14.25
CA PHE A 299 13.85 18.11 -13.16
C PHE A 299 15.08 17.95 -12.26
N LYS A 300 14.81 17.63 -10.99
CA LYS A 300 15.83 17.31 -9.98
C LYS A 300 15.53 15.99 -9.31
N LEU A 301 16.57 15.25 -8.92
CA LEU A 301 16.42 14.07 -8.08
C LEU A 301 15.70 14.45 -6.76
N GLY A 302 14.72 13.64 -6.36
CA GLY A 302 13.88 13.89 -5.19
C GLY A 302 12.73 14.87 -5.44
N GLN A 303 12.61 15.47 -6.63
CA GLN A 303 11.49 16.34 -6.96
C GLN A 303 10.18 15.56 -6.99
N ARG A 304 9.15 16.16 -6.38
CA ARG A 304 7.77 15.69 -6.43
C ARG A 304 7.15 16.10 -7.75
N VAL A 305 6.47 15.16 -8.40
CA VAL A 305 5.83 15.36 -9.70
C VAL A 305 4.45 14.71 -9.75
N HIS A 306 3.61 15.20 -10.66
CA HIS A 306 2.32 14.62 -11.02
C HIS A 306 2.32 14.23 -12.49
N VAL A 307 2.05 12.94 -12.75
CA VAL A 307 2.02 12.37 -14.10
C VAL A 307 0.57 12.14 -14.53
N LEU A 308 0.11 12.93 -15.48
CA LEU A 308 -1.17 12.72 -16.16
C LEU A 308 -1.02 11.58 -17.18
N MET A 309 -1.96 10.65 -17.14
CA MET A 309 -2.02 9.50 -18.04
C MET A 309 -3.48 9.13 -18.33
N PRO A 310 -3.76 8.30 -19.35
CA PRO A 310 -5.11 7.81 -19.61
C PRO A 310 -5.73 7.16 -18.38
N ALA A 311 -7.03 7.36 -18.21
CA ALA A 311 -7.75 6.78 -17.10
C ALA A 311 -7.83 5.25 -17.23
N VAL A 312 -7.52 4.53 -16.16
CA VAL A 312 -7.68 3.07 -16.11
C VAL A 312 -9.17 2.74 -16.12
N PRO A 313 -9.66 1.73 -16.86
CA PRO A 313 -11.05 1.29 -16.75
C PRO A 313 -11.47 1.06 -15.30
N LEU A 314 -12.67 1.53 -14.92
CA LEU A 314 -13.11 1.55 -13.52
C LEU A 314 -13.17 0.14 -12.90
N ASP A 315 -13.58 -0.86 -13.68
CA ASP A 315 -13.62 -2.26 -13.28
C ASP A 315 -12.21 -2.81 -12.95
N LEU A 316 -11.20 -2.45 -13.75
CA LEU A 316 -9.81 -2.84 -13.50
C LEU A 316 -9.19 -2.11 -12.30
N ASP A 317 -9.49 -0.83 -12.16
CA ASP A 317 -9.05 -0.02 -11.02
C ASP A 317 -9.66 -0.55 -9.72
N LEU A 318 -10.95 -0.94 -9.75
CA LEU A 318 -11.69 -1.48 -8.61
C LEU A 318 -11.45 -2.98 -8.33
N ALA A 319 -10.86 -3.73 -9.28
CA ALA A 319 -10.62 -5.17 -9.14
C ALA A 319 -9.81 -5.53 -7.88
N GLU A 320 -9.79 -6.80 -7.49
CA GLU A 320 -8.86 -7.25 -6.45
C GLU A 320 -7.43 -7.35 -6.98
N LEU A 321 -7.29 -7.89 -8.19
CA LEU A 321 -6.00 -8.20 -8.82
C LEU A 321 -5.32 -6.95 -9.40
N PRO A 322 -3.98 -6.87 -9.38
CA PRO A 322 -3.27 -5.77 -10.04
C PRO A 322 -3.61 -5.72 -11.55
N PRO A 323 -3.69 -4.52 -12.15
CA PRO A 323 -4.15 -4.35 -13.52
C PRO A 323 -3.17 -4.88 -14.59
N ASP A 324 -1.93 -5.16 -14.20
CA ASP A 324 -0.88 -5.72 -15.05
C ASP A 324 -0.72 -7.24 -14.91
N ILE A 325 -1.67 -7.93 -14.26
CA ILE A 325 -1.69 -9.39 -14.20
C ILE A 325 -1.71 -9.99 -15.62
N ASP A 326 -0.99 -11.10 -15.81
CA ASP A 326 -0.86 -11.81 -17.09
C ASP A 326 -0.11 -11.03 -18.21
N ARG A 327 0.47 -9.85 -17.93
CA ARG A 327 1.39 -9.19 -18.87
C ARG A 327 2.59 -10.12 -19.18
N PRO A 328 2.99 -10.28 -20.46
CA PRO A 328 4.13 -11.11 -20.81
C PRO A 328 5.41 -10.70 -20.07
N ARG A 329 6.06 -11.66 -19.43
CA ARG A 329 7.25 -11.49 -18.59
C ARG A 329 8.11 -12.73 -18.66
N SER A 330 9.43 -12.57 -18.50
CA SER A 330 10.33 -13.70 -18.25
C SER A 330 10.01 -14.37 -16.90
N LYS A 331 10.47 -15.60 -16.70
CA LYS A 331 10.28 -16.33 -15.42
C LYS A 331 10.76 -15.51 -14.21
N SER A 332 11.91 -14.86 -14.31
CA SER A 332 12.46 -14.02 -13.23
C SER A 332 11.56 -12.82 -12.93
N GLU A 333 11.10 -12.11 -13.98
CA GLU A 333 10.23 -10.95 -13.81
C GLU A 333 8.86 -11.32 -13.24
N ARG A 334 8.32 -12.50 -13.60
CA ARG A 334 7.09 -13.03 -12.99
C ARG A 334 7.28 -13.24 -11.48
N ILE A 335 8.37 -13.89 -11.07
CA ILE A 335 8.71 -14.10 -9.65
C ILE A 335 8.80 -12.76 -8.91
N ASP A 336 9.55 -11.80 -9.44
CA ASP A 336 9.72 -10.50 -8.81
C ASP A 336 8.38 -9.73 -8.73
N TRP A 337 7.54 -9.84 -9.76
CA TRP A 337 6.20 -9.27 -9.76
C TRP A 337 5.31 -9.87 -8.66
N PHE A 338 5.35 -11.18 -8.43
CA PHE A 338 4.61 -11.82 -7.34
C PHE A 338 5.09 -11.34 -5.97
N LEU A 339 6.41 -11.27 -5.75
CA LEU A 339 6.97 -10.77 -4.49
C LEU A 339 6.60 -9.31 -4.22
N ALA A 340 6.54 -8.49 -5.27
CA ALA A 340 6.13 -7.09 -5.24
C ALA A 340 4.61 -6.86 -5.11
N SER A 341 3.82 -7.93 -5.19
CA SER A 341 2.35 -7.85 -5.17
C SER A 341 1.74 -8.62 -3.99
N THR A 342 2.57 -9.35 -3.23
CA THR A 342 2.12 -10.25 -2.17
C THR A 342 2.60 -9.76 -0.81
N TYR A 343 1.68 -9.60 0.14
CA TYR A 343 1.98 -9.33 1.55
C TYR A 343 2.32 -10.62 2.30
N CYS A 344 3.25 -10.55 3.25
CA CYS A 344 3.65 -11.68 4.08
C CYS A 344 2.52 -12.04 5.04
N THR A 345 2.07 -13.29 5.02
CA THR A 345 1.09 -13.86 5.95
C THR A 345 1.77 -14.64 7.09
N CYS A 346 3.10 -14.55 7.15
CA CYS A 346 3.94 -15.14 8.20
C CYS A 346 3.49 -14.60 9.56
N GLN A 347 3.00 -15.45 10.47
CA GLN A 347 2.30 -15.05 11.69
C GLN A 347 3.21 -14.45 12.80
N VAL A 348 4.13 -13.56 12.43
CA VAL A 348 5.08 -12.90 13.34
C VAL A 348 4.33 -11.83 14.16
N PRO A 349 4.31 -11.93 15.50
CA PRO A 349 3.54 -11.03 16.36
C PRO A 349 4.20 -9.65 16.53
N ASN A 350 3.57 -8.81 17.35
CA ASN A 350 4.08 -7.53 17.82
C ASN A 350 4.26 -6.44 16.74
N ASN A 351 3.52 -6.52 15.63
CA ASN A 351 3.54 -5.50 14.59
C ASN A 351 4.94 -5.23 14.01
N THR A 352 5.78 -6.27 13.92
CA THR A 352 7.22 -6.15 13.61
C THR A 352 7.60 -6.56 12.18
N CYS A 353 6.74 -7.25 11.46
CA CYS A 353 7.08 -7.84 10.18
C CYS A 353 6.93 -6.83 9.03
N THR A 354 8.05 -6.44 8.42
CA THR A 354 8.08 -5.58 7.21
C THR A 354 7.21 -6.14 6.09
N GLY A 355 7.24 -7.45 5.87
CA GLY A 355 6.51 -8.09 4.78
C GLY A 355 4.99 -8.02 4.92
N MET A 356 4.47 -7.95 6.14
CA MET A 356 3.03 -7.81 6.35
C MET A 356 2.54 -6.42 5.90
N PHE A 357 3.41 -5.41 5.89
CA PHE A 357 3.04 -4.03 5.59
C PHE A 357 3.55 -3.51 4.23
N TYR A 358 4.72 -3.93 3.73
CA TYR A 358 5.36 -3.44 2.50
C TYR A 358 5.60 -4.53 1.42
N THR A 359 4.85 -5.62 1.42
CA THR A 359 5.04 -6.80 0.52
C THR A 359 6.34 -7.60 0.76
N LEU A 360 6.39 -8.82 0.22
CA LEU A 360 7.50 -9.76 0.37
C LEU A 360 8.79 -9.28 -0.29
N SER A 361 8.67 -8.46 -1.32
CA SER A 361 9.83 -7.83 -1.99
C SER A 361 10.59 -6.85 -1.09
N SER A 362 9.96 -6.34 -0.02
CA SER A 362 10.61 -5.49 0.98
C SER A 362 11.16 -6.26 2.18
N CYS A 363 10.92 -7.57 2.26
CA CYS A 363 11.49 -8.41 3.31
C CYS A 363 13.00 -8.58 3.17
N ASN A 364 13.67 -8.73 4.31
CA ASN A 364 15.05 -9.18 4.36
C ASN A 364 15.13 -10.68 4.08
N VAL A 365 15.54 -11.06 2.88
CA VAL A 365 15.65 -12.48 2.47
C VAL A 365 16.68 -13.28 3.28
N ASN A 366 17.58 -12.62 4.02
CA ASN A 366 18.54 -13.30 4.90
C ASN A 366 18.01 -13.56 6.31
N ALA A 367 17.03 -12.78 6.77
CA ALA A 367 16.45 -12.90 8.11
C ALA A 367 15.06 -13.55 8.09
N CYS A 368 14.37 -13.55 6.95
CA CYS A 368 13.05 -14.10 6.76
C CYS A 368 13.05 -15.08 5.59
N GLY A 369 12.63 -16.32 5.82
CA GLY A 369 12.53 -17.35 4.76
C GLY A 369 11.33 -17.20 3.83
N MET A 370 10.34 -16.37 4.18
CA MET A 370 9.08 -16.26 3.42
C MET A 370 9.26 -15.82 1.95
N PRO A 371 10.12 -14.84 1.61
CA PRO A 371 10.34 -14.48 0.21
C PRO A 371 10.94 -15.61 -0.62
N ASN A 372 11.84 -16.42 -0.04
CA ASN A 372 12.42 -17.57 -0.75
C ASN A 372 11.36 -18.66 -0.93
N TYR A 373 10.58 -18.96 0.10
CA TYR A 373 9.46 -19.89 0.01
C TYR A 373 8.46 -19.51 -1.10
N ILE A 374 8.06 -18.23 -1.18
CA ILE A 374 7.14 -17.77 -2.21
C ILE A 374 7.80 -17.75 -3.60
N ARG A 375 9.10 -17.42 -3.69
CA ARG A 375 9.85 -17.53 -4.95
C ARG A 375 9.81 -18.96 -5.49
N ASP A 376 10.08 -19.94 -4.64
CA ASP A 376 10.14 -21.36 -5.03
C ASP A 376 8.75 -21.85 -5.45
N ALA A 377 7.71 -21.52 -4.69
CA ALA A 377 6.32 -21.86 -5.01
C ALA A 377 5.87 -21.25 -6.35
N VAL A 378 6.16 -19.96 -6.58
CA VAL A 378 5.85 -19.28 -7.85
C VAL A 378 6.62 -19.92 -9.00
N ALA A 379 7.91 -20.19 -8.83
CA ALA A 379 8.74 -20.82 -9.86
C ALA A 379 8.19 -22.19 -10.26
N GLU A 380 7.78 -23.01 -9.28
CA GLU A 380 7.16 -24.32 -9.52
C GLU A 380 5.87 -24.17 -10.34
N TYR A 381 4.99 -23.24 -9.98
CA TYR A 381 3.77 -23.04 -10.76
C TYR A 381 4.02 -22.49 -12.17
N ILE A 382 5.05 -21.66 -12.36
CA ILE A 382 5.47 -21.22 -13.69
C ILE A 382 5.91 -22.42 -14.54
N ASP A 383 6.69 -23.34 -13.96
CA ASP A 383 7.18 -24.54 -14.64
C ASP A 383 6.06 -25.53 -14.98
N GLN A 384 4.97 -25.52 -14.20
CA GLN A 384 3.72 -26.22 -14.51
C GLN A 384 2.89 -25.55 -15.63
N GLY A 385 3.35 -24.44 -16.20
CA GLY A 385 2.65 -23.71 -17.25
C GLY A 385 1.45 -22.89 -16.77
N LYS A 386 1.33 -22.61 -15.47
CA LYS A 386 0.22 -21.79 -14.94
C LYS A 386 0.37 -20.32 -15.37
N THR A 387 -0.76 -19.70 -15.68
CA THR A 387 -0.90 -18.25 -15.88
C THR A 387 -0.72 -17.48 -14.57
N ASP A 388 -0.44 -16.17 -14.61
CA ASP A 388 -0.26 -15.38 -13.38
C ASP A 388 -1.53 -15.39 -12.53
N ARG A 389 -2.70 -15.33 -13.18
CA ARG A 389 -3.99 -15.46 -12.48
C ARG A 389 -4.16 -16.78 -11.75
N GLN A 390 -3.83 -17.90 -12.40
CA GLN A 390 -3.90 -19.21 -11.75
C GLN A 390 -2.94 -19.30 -10.56
N ILE A 391 -1.71 -18.79 -10.70
CA ILE A 391 -0.74 -18.73 -9.60
C ILE A 391 -1.29 -17.90 -8.44
N TRP A 392 -1.88 -16.74 -8.73
CA TRP A 392 -2.44 -15.86 -7.71
C TRP A 392 -3.54 -16.54 -6.90
N GLU A 393 -4.49 -17.20 -7.57
CA GLU A 393 -5.60 -17.88 -6.88
C GLU A 393 -5.10 -19.04 -6.00
N GLU A 394 -4.09 -19.79 -6.46
CA GLU A 394 -3.48 -20.87 -5.68
C GLU A 394 -2.73 -20.34 -4.46
N LEU A 395 -1.97 -19.26 -4.62
CA LEU A 395 -1.33 -18.58 -3.50
C LEU A 395 -2.36 -18.02 -2.51
N LYS A 396 -3.44 -17.41 -3.00
CA LYS A 396 -4.52 -16.85 -2.15
C LYS A 396 -5.26 -17.92 -1.37
N LYS A 397 -5.52 -19.07 -2.01
CA LYS A 397 -6.08 -20.24 -1.34
C LYS A 397 -5.14 -20.77 -0.25
N ALA A 398 -3.84 -20.79 -0.50
CA ALA A 398 -2.85 -21.31 0.45
C ALA A 398 -2.52 -20.34 1.60
N GLN A 399 -2.43 -19.04 1.32
CA GLN A 399 -1.96 -18.01 2.24
C GLN A 399 -3.10 -17.23 2.91
N GLY A 400 -4.31 -17.32 2.37
CA GLY A 400 -5.48 -16.60 2.86
C GLY A 400 -5.57 -15.15 2.37
N PRO A 401 -6.64 -14.43 2.75
CA PRO A 401 -6.96 -13.10 2.22
C PRO A 401 -5.99 -12.00 2.66
N LEU A 402 -5.16 -12.23 3.68
CA LEU A 402 -4.18 -11.23 4.14
C LEU A 402 -3.03 -11.02 3.14
N MET A 403 -2.84 -11.92 2.17
CA MET A 403 -1.78 -11.76 1.18
C MET A 403 -1.99 -10.58 0.23
N VAL A 404 -3.21 -10.02 0.14
CA VAL A 404 -3.56 -8.97 -0.82
C VAL A 404 -3.65 -7.57 -0.20
N LYS A 405 -3.42 -7.44 1.11
CA LYS A 405 -3.48 -6.15 1.80
C LYS A 405 -2.45 -6.02 2.92
N PRO A 406 -2.02 -4.79 3.23
CA PRO A 406 -1.24 -4.52 4.44
C PRO A 406 -1.99 -5.01 5.67
N HIS A 407 -1.28 -5.67 6.56
CA HIS A 407 -1.77 -6.07 7.87
C HIS A 407 -0.60 -6.08 8.85
N LEU A 408 -0.91 -6.20 10.14
CA LEU A 408 0.04 -6.44 11.20
C LEU A 408 -0.67 -7.30 12.24
N LEU A 409 0.06 -8.27 12.80
CA LEU A 409 -0.46 -9.07 13.90
C LEU A 409 -0.03 -8.43 15.22
N PRO A 410 -0.96 -8.30 16.18
CA PRO A 410 -0.66 -7.71 17.48
C PRO A 410 0.44 -8.44 18.23
#